data_AF-A0A6P5U115-F1
#
_entry.id   AF-A0A6P5U115-F1
#
_cell.length_a   1.000
_cell.length_b   1.000
_cell.length_c   1.000
_cell.angle_alpha   90.00
_cell.angle_beta   90.00
_cell.angle_gamma   90.00
#
_symmetry.space_group_name_H-M   'P 1'
#
loop_
_entity.id
_entity.type
_entity.pdbx_description
1 polymer ?
#
loop_
_entity_poly.entity_id
_entity_poly.type
_entity_poly.pdbx_seq_one_letter_code
_entity_poly.pdbx_strand_id
1 'polypeptide(L)'
;MQYGQSIDDGETTQGHIPRLLDIVLYLCENEHIEGGMIFQLLEDLTEMSTMRNCKDVFGYIESKQDILGKPELFARGKLVMLRTCNQLLRRLSKANDVVFCGRILMFLAHFFPLSERSAVNIKGVFNTSNETKYEKDPPDGISIDFNFYKTFWSLQEHFCNPPSLTLAPTKWKKFTSGLMVVLNTFEAQPLSDEEGDANSLEEEAANFSIKYLTSSKLMGLELKDPSFRRHILVQCLILFDYLKAPGKSEKDLPSDSMKEEIKSCEERVKKLLEMTPPKGENFLHKIEHILEREKNWVWWKRDGCPPFEKQPAEKKVVQEGAKKRRPRWRMGNKELSQLWKWADQNPNALTDPQRVRTPAITDYWKPLADDMDPAAGIEAEYHHKNNRVYCWKGLRFSARQDLEGFSRFTEFGIEGVVPLELLTPEERSKYQAKPNDKSKRAKKEETKGAAHQVEENQIATAANEIDGEGIRAVLEASVTPTDTDATVATGDMSQGGSPIPDEHQKQSSDTDLGQEAGQMEADAEVDAGMIDGGMDTEVDLDPVG
;
A
#
# COMPACT_ATOMS: atom_id res chain seq x y z
N MET A 1 28.69 21.51 -17.36
CA MET A 1 29.62 22.54 -16.86
C MET A 1 30.97 21.92 -16.53
N GLN A 2 31.80 21.68 -17.54
CA GLN A 2 33.19 21.29 -17.37
C GLN A 2 33.98 21.88 -18.54
N TYR A 3 34.66 23.01 -18.30
CA TYR A 3 35.91 23.39 -18.97
C TYR A 3 36.60 24.45 -18.12
N GLY A 4 37.79 24.08 -17.64
CA GLY A 4 38.63 24.85 -16.72
C GLY A 4 39.32 23.93 -15.72
N GLN A 5 40.16 23.01 -16.20
CA GLN A 5 41.04 22.22 -15.33
C GLN A 5 42.45 22.82 -15.29
N SER A 6 42.89 23.13 -14.07
CA SER A 6 44.14 22.74 -13.41
C SER A 6 44.26 23.68 -12.20
N ILE A 7 44.40 23.24 -10.94
CA ILE A 7 45.47 22.40 -10.40
C ILE A 7 44.95 21.64 -9.16
N ASP A 8 45.43 20.41 -9.05
CA ASP A 8 45.55 19.51 -7.89
C ASP A 8 44.55 18.36 -7.73
N ASP A 9 45.17 17.21 -7.48
CA ASP A 9 44.70 15.85 -7.61
C ASP A 9 43.69 15.42 -6.54
N GLY A 10 42.79 14.51 -6.92
CA GLY A 10 42.55 13.35 -6.07
C GLY A 10 41.32 13.29 -5.17
N GLU A 11 40.35 14.21 -5.23
CA GLU A 11 39.06 14.02 -4.54
C GLU A 11 37.89 14.56 -5.39
N THR A 12 36.76 13.85 -5.32
CA THR A 12 35.44 14.21 -5.87
C THR A 12 35.07 15.66 -5.58
N THR A 13 35.50 16.58 -6.43
CA THR A 13 35.21 18.01 -6.34
C THR A 13 33.82 18.23 -6.92
N GLN A 14 32.80 18.22 -6.06
CA GLN A 14 31.54 18.89 -6.38
C GLN A 14 31.86 20.29 -6.90
N GLY A 15 31.38 20.64 -8.10
CA GLY A 15 31.68 21.91 -8.74
C GLY A 15 31.39 23.10 -7.82
N HIS A 16 32.11 24.22 -8.01
CA HIS A 16 31.97 25.41 -7.15
C HIS A 16 30.53 25.95 -7.09
N ILE A 17 29.76 25.84 -8.16
CA ILE A 17 28.37 26.33 -8.25
C ILE A 17 27.42 25.51 -7.35
N PRO A 18 27.33 24.16 -7.45
CA PRO A 18 26.57 23.35 -6.50
C PRO A 18 26.87 23.66 -5.04
N ARG A 19 28.14 23.85 -4.67
CA ARG A 19 28.53 24.19 -3.29
C ARG A 19 27.98 25.54 -2.84
N LEU A 20 27.98 26.54 -3.72
CA LEU A 20 27.37 27.84 -3.43
C LEU A 20 25.85 27.73 -3.29
N LEU A 21 25.20 26.95 -4.16
CA LEU A 21 23.77 26.69 -4.07
C LEU A 21 23.40 25.96 -2.77
N ASP A 22 24.22 25.01 -2.31
CA ASP A 22 24.02 24.32 -1.03
C ASP A 22 24.12 25.28 0.16
N ILE A 23 25.06 26.24 0.12
CA ILE A 23 25.18 27.27 1.16
C ILE A 23 23.94 28.16 1.17
N VAL A 24 23.48 28.63 0.00
CA VAL A 24 22.27 29.46 -0.08
C VAL A 24 21.06 28.67 0.39
N LEU A 25 20.93 27.41 -0.02
CA LEU A 25 19.84 26.54 0.41
C LEU A 25 19.83 26.38 1.94
N TYR A 26 20.98 26.14 2.56
CA TYR A 26 21.12 26.09 4.02
C TYR A 26 20.71 27.41 4.70
N LEU A 27 21.09 28.56 4.13
CA LEU A 27 20.70 29.86 4.68
C LEU A 27 19.20 30.13 4.52
N CYS A 28 18.58 29.67 3.42
CA CYS A 28 17.13 29.72 3.21
C CYS A 28 16.38 28.81 4.20
N GLU A 29 16.88 27.60 4.46
CA GLU A 29 16.29 26.67 5.43
C GLU A 29 16.29 27.21 6.86
N ASN A 30 17.36 27.91 7.25
CA ASN A 30 17.48 28.52 8.58
C ASN A 30 16.86 29.92 8.66
N GLU A 31 16.12 30.34 7.63
CA GLU A 31 15.46 31.66 7.54
C GLU A 31 16.41 32.86 7.68
N HIS A 32 17.72 32.68 7.41
CA HIS A 32 18.69 33.78 7.37
C HIS A 32 18.57 34.59 6.06
N ILE A 33 18.04 33.98 5.02
CA ILE A 33 17.76 34.58 3.71
C ILE A 33 16.33 34.21 3.32
N GLU A 34 15.69 35.06 2.50
CA GLU A 34 14.38 34.77 1.93
C GLU A 34 14.37 33.43 1.17
N GLY A 35 13.42 32.55 1.50
CA GLY A 35 13.32 31.21 0.91
C GLY A 35 13.10 31.18 -0.62
N GLY A 36 12.66 32.27 -1.22
CA GLY A 36 12.52 32.41 -2.68
C GLY A 36 13.86 32.59 -3.42
N MET A 37 14.93 33.02 -2.73
CA MET A 37 16.21 33.37 -3.37
C MET A 37 16.86 32.18 -4.07
N ILE A 38 16.79 30.98 -3.49
CA ILE A 38 17.33 29.78 -4.13
C ILE A 38 16.63 29.47 -5.45
N PHE A 39 15.32 29.72 -5.54
CA PHE A 39 14.55 29.49 -6.77
C PHE A 39 14.88 30.50 -7.85
N GLN A 40 15.06 31.77 -7.48
CA GLN A 40 15.48 32.81 -8.42
C GLN A 40 16.88 32.51 -8.99
N LEU A 41 17.82 32.13 -8.13
CA LEU A 41 19.17 31.76 -8.58
C LEU A 41 19.16 30.54 -9.52
N LEU A 42 18.30 29.56 -9.25
CA LEU A 42 18.13 28.40 -10.14
C LEU A 42 17.51 28.81 -11.48
N GLU A 43 16.53 29.72 -11.49
CA GLU A 43 15.96 30.31 -12.71
C GLU A 43 17.08 30.98 -13.53
N ASP A 44 17.76 31.96 -12.95
CA ASP A 44 18.84 32.71 -13.60
C ASP A 44 19.94 31.78 -14.14
N LEU A 45 20.33 30.77 -13.35
CA LEU A 45 21.35 29.81 -13.75
C LEU A 45 20.91 28.96 -14.95
N THR A 46 19.64 28.56 -15.00
CA THR A 46 19.11 27.82 -16.15
C THR A 46 18.95 28.71 -17.38
N GLU A 47 18.57 29.98 -17.23
CA GLU A 47 18.43 30.94 -18.33
C GLU A 47 19.80 31.24 -18.99
N MET A 48 20.81 31.48 -18.17
CA MET A 48 22.16 31.84 -18.61
C MET A 48 23.00 30.65 -19.10
N SER A 49 22.49 29.43 -18.93
CA SER A 49 23.19 28.19 -19.29
C SER A 49 22.81 27.66 -20.67
N THR A 50 23.76 26.96 -21.30
CA THR A 50 23.49 26.15 -22.51
C THR A 50 22.68 24.91 -22.15
N MET A 51 21.97 24.30 -23.12
CA MET A 51 21.16 23.09 -22.88
C MET A 51 21.93 21.93 -22.25
N ARG A 52 23.22 21.77 -22.59
CA ARG A 52 24.08 20.76 -21.97
C ARG A 52 24.27 21.03 -20.48
N ASN A 53 24.53 22.28 -20.11
CA ASN A 53 24.69 22.68 -18.72
C ASN A 53 23.36 22.65 -17.96
N CYS A 54 22.23 22.97 -18.61
CA CYS A 54 20.91 22.88 -17.99
C CYS A 54 20.59 21.46 -17.52
N LYS A 55 21.10 20.41 -18.20
CA LYS A 55 20.94 19.01 -17.74
C LYS A 55 21.64 18.77 -16.41
N ASP A 56 22.83 19.35 -16.21
CA ASP A 56 23.59 19.25 -14.95
C ASP A 56 22.90 20.06 -13.83
N VAL A 57 22.48 21.29 -14.14
CA VAL A 57 21.76 22.17 -13.20
C VAL A 57 20.44 21.52 -12.77
N PHE A 58 19.69 20.94 -13.70
CA PHE A 58 18.46 20.24 -13.38
C PHE A 58 18.72 18.96 -12.57
N GLY A 59 19.82 18.26 -12.80
CA GLY A 59 20.25 17.15 -11.94
C GLY A 59 20.48 17.57 -10.49
N TYR A 60 21.00 18.78 -10.25
CA TYR A 60 21.08 19.34 -8.90
C TYR A 60 19.68 19.61 -8.31
N ILE A 61 18.77 20.20 -9.09
CA ILE A 61 17.38 20.46 -8.66
C ILE A 61 16.69 19.15 -8.24
N GLU A 62 16.78 18.10 -9.06
CA GLU A 62 16.25 16.78 -8.74
C GLU A 62 16.85 16.23 -7.43
N SER A 63 18.17 16.37 -7.24
CA SER A 63 18.85 15.88 -6.02
C SER A 63 18.42 16.58 -4.73
N LYS A 64 17.87 17.79 -4.83
CA LYS A 64 17.44 18.62 -3.68
C LYS A 64 15.93 18.78 -3.59
N GLN A 65 15.16 17.99 -4.35
CA GLN A 65 13.70 18.13 -4.44
C GLN A 65 13.00 17.99 -3.08
N ASP A 66 13.45 17.08 -2.21
CA ASP A 66 12.86 16.86 -0.88
C ASP A 66 13.02 18.09 0.04
N ILE A 67 14.11 18.83 -0.15
CA ILE A 67 14.39 20.05 0.61
C ILE A 67 13.60 21.21 0.01
N LEU A 68 13.67 21.39 -1.31
CA LEU A 68 12.96 22.47 -2.02
C LEU A 68 11.43 22.33 -1.89
N GLY A 69 10.93 21.11 -1.72
CA GLY A 69 9.51 20.79 -1.52
C GLY A 69 9.00 21.02 -0.10
N LYS A 70 9.86 21.38 0.87
CA LYS A 70 9.42 21.74 2.22
C LYS A 70 8.43 22.91 2.17
N PRO A 71 7.34 22.89 2.95
CA PRO A 71 6.27 23.91 2.86
C PRO A 71 6.77 25.36 2.93
N GLU A 72 7.80 25.62 3.74
CA GLU A 72 8.37 26.95 3.99
C GLU A 72 9.10 27.53 2.77
N LEU A 73 9.71 26.66 1.96
CA LEU A 73 10.43 27.04 0.74
C LEU A 73 9.49 26.95 -0.47
N PHE A 74 8.72 25.87 -0.57
CA PHE A 74 7.79 25.61 -1.64
C PHE A 74 6.79 26.75 -1.84
N ALA A 75 6.19 27.24 -0.76
CA ALA A 75 5.20 28.32 -0.82
C ALA A 75 5.76 29.61 -1.46
N ARG A 76 7.07 29.87 -1.28
CA ARG A 76 7.76 31.06 -1.81
C ARG A 76 8.31 30.85 -3.23
N GLY A 77 8.69 29.61 -3.58
CA GLY A 77 9.42 29.31 -4.82
C GLY A 77 8.66 28.61 -5.93
N LYS A 78 7.48 28.04 -5.64
CA LYS A 78 6.77 27.16 -6.58
C LYS A 78 6.46 27.79 -7.94
N LEU A 79 6.07 29.06 -8.01
CA LEU A 79 5.75 29.71 -9.28
C LEU A 79 7.00 29.95 -10.13
N VAL A 80 8.12 30.30 -9.48
CA VAL A 80 9.41 30.45 -10.13
C VAL A 80 9.85 29.10 -10.69
N MET A 81 9.82 28.04 -9.88
CA MET A 81 10.15 26.68 -10.34
C MET A 81 9.28 26.22 -11.52
N LEU A 82 7.97 26.49 -11.47
CA LEU A 82 7.05 26.19 -12.57
C LEU A 82 7.43 26.96 -13.85
N ARG A 83 7.75 28.25 -13.73
CA ARG A 83 8.17 29.09 -14.86
C ARG A 83 9.48 28.57 -15.45
N THR A 84 10.47 28.29 -14.61
CA THR A 84 11.77 27.74 -15.01
C THR A 84 11.60 26.43 -15.77
N CYS A 85 10.82 25.48 -15.26
CA CYS A 85 10.56 24.21 -15.93
C CYS A 85 9.84 24.40 -17.27
N ASN A 86 8.81 25.27 -17.33
CA ASN A 86 8.08 25.57 -18.56
C ASN A 86 8.96 26.27 -19.60
N GLN A 87 9.90 27.10 -19.18
CA GLN A 87 10.86 27.75 -20.07
C GLN A 87 11.88 26.76 -20.61
N LEU A 88 12.39 25.85 -19.78
CA LEU A 88 13.23 24.73 -20.24
C LEU A 88 12.50 23.89 -21.27
N LEU A 89 11.25 23.48 -21.00
CA LEU A 89 10.43 22.72 -21.96
C LEU A 89 10.19 23.46 -23.28
N ARG A 90 10.14 24.80 -23.27
CA ARG A 90 10.04 25.62 -24.49
C ARG A 90 11.35 25.70 -25.27
N ARG A 91 12.50 25.67 -24.59
CA ARG A 91 13.84 25.73 -25.20
C ARG A 91 14.30 24.39 -25.78
N LEU A 92 13.78 23.27 -25.26
CA LEU A 92 14.20 21.93 -25.65
C LEU A 92 13.58 21.47 -26.97
N SER A 93 14.36 20.70 -27.75
CA SER A 93 13.85 20.05 -28.94
C SER A 93 12.92 18.89 -28.54
N LYS A 94 11.68 18.95 -28.99
CA LYS A 94 10.68 17.88 -28.78
C LYS A 94 11.01 16.57 -29.50
N ALA A 95 11.98 16.58 -30.42
CA ALA A 95 12.44 15.38 -31.14
C ALA A 95 13.72 14.78 -30.54
N ASN A 96 14.68 15.62 -30.14
CA ASN A 96 16.01 15.16 -29.73
C ASN A 96 16.20 15.08 -28.21
N ASP A 97 15.49 15.91 -27.43
CA ASP A 97 15.66 16.01 -25.97
C ASP A 97 14.50 15.37 -25.19
N VAL A 98 13.86 14.36 -25.77
CA VAL A 98 12.62 13.73 -25.24
C VAL A 98 12.82 13.19 -23.82
N VAL A 99 13.96 12.55 -23.56
CA VAL A 99 14.31 12.03 -22.22
C VAL A 99 14.39 13.17 -21.20
N PHE A 100 14.99 14.30 -21.58
CA PHE A 100 15.13 15.42 -20.64
C PHE A 100 13.80 16.15 -20.43
N CYS A 101 12.99 16.32 -21.47
CA CYS A 101 11.60 16.77 -21.33
C CYS A 101 10.80 15.86 -20.39
N GLY A 102 10.96 14.54 -20.53
CA GLY A 102 10.34 13.55 -19.64
C GLY A 102 10.76 13.70 -18.19
N ARG A 103 12.07 13.89 -17.92
CA ARG A 103 12.59 14.17 -16.58
C ARG A 103 11.99 15.43 -15.96
N ILE A 104 11.90 16.53 -16.73
CA ILE A 104 11.29 17.78 -16.25
C ILE A 104 9.81 17.58 -15.92
N LEU A 105 9.06 16.88 -16.77
CA LEU A 105 7.64 16.60 -16.54
C LEU A 105 7.43 15.69 -15.32
N MET A 106 8.28 14.66 -15.13
CA MET A 106 8.24 13.79 -13.96
C MET A 106 8.57 14.55 -12.68
N PHE A 107 9.58 15.42 -12.72
CA PHE A 107 9.90 16.30 -11.60
C PHE A 107 8.72 17.22 -11.27
N LEU A 108 8.10 17.88 -12.25
CA LEU A 108 6.92 18.72 -12.02
C LEU A 108 5.76 17.93 -11.39
N ALA A 109 5.52 16.69 -11.85
CA ALA A 109 4.47 15.84 -11.30
C ALA A 109 4.75 15.37 -9.86
N HIS A 110 6.02 15.26 -9.46
CA HIS A 110 6.41 14.87 -8.11
C HIS A 110 6.52 16.06 -7.15
N PHE A 111 7.09 17.17 -7.63
CA PHE A 111 7.36 18.38 -6.85
C PHE A 111 6.08 19.14 -6.49
N PHE A 112 5.06 19.11 -7.36
CA PHE A 112 3.77 19.73 -7.11
C PHE A 112 2.78 18.69 -6.54
N PRO A 113 2.19 18.91 -5.35
CA PRO A 113 1.16 18.04 -4.81
C PRO A 113 -0.03 17.89 -5.77
N LEU A 114 -0.63 16.69 -5.85
CA LEU A 114 -1.76 16.41 -6.76
C LEU A 114 -2.97 17.33 -6.54
N SER A 115 -3.18 17.82 -5.32
CA SER A 115 -4.26 18.76 -4.99
C SER A 115 -3.93 20.22 -5.34
N GLU A 116 -2.71 20.51 -5.78
CA GLU A 116 -2.35 21.87 -6.19
C GLU A 116 -2.96 22.21 -7.55
N ARG A 117 -3.63 23.35 -7.63
CA ARG A 117 -4.30 23.82 -8.84
C ARG A 117 -3.37 23.91 -10.06
N SER A 118 -2.09 24.20 -9.85
CA SER A 118 -1.08 24.28 -10.91
C SER A 118 -0.70 22.91 -11.50
N ALA A 119 -0.90 21.83 -10.75
CA ALA A 119 -0.59 20.46 -11.17
C ALA A 119 -1.74 19.81 -11.98
N VAL A 120 -2.93 20.41 -11.96
CA VAL A 120 -4.13 19.84 -12.57
C VAL A 120 -4.75 20.75 -13.62
N ASN A 121 -5.12 20.18 -14.77
CA ASN A 121 -5.82 20.90 -15.84
C ASN A 121 -7.32 21.11 -15.49
N ILE A 122 -7.64 21.91 -14.47
CA ILE A 122 -9.03 22.11 -13.97
C ILE A 122 -9.95 22.63 -15.07
N LYS A 123 -9.45 23.53 -15.92
CA LYS A 123 -10.22 24.08 -17.05
C LYS A 123 -10.55 23.03 -18.11
N GLY A 124 -9.90 21.86 -18.09
CA GLY A 124 -10.11 20.79 -19.07
C GLY A 124 -9.84 21.25 -20.49
N VAL A 125 -8.77 22.01 -20.69
CA VAL A 125 -8.37 22.50 -22.02
C VAL A 125 -7.58 21.40 -22.71
N PHE A 126 -7.95 21.09 -23.95
CA PHE A 126 -7.23 20.13 -24.79
C PHE A 126 -6.02 20.79 -25.44
N ASN A 127 -4.94 20.04 -25.61
CA ASN A 127 -3.74 20.54 -26.28
C ASN A 127 -3.90 20.52 -27.81
N THR A 128 -4.63 21.49 -28.35
CA THR A 128 -4.90 21.61 -29.79
C THR A 128 -3.66 21.94 -30.62
N SER A 129 -2.56 22.39 -30.00
CA SER A 129 -1.30 22.67 -30.71
C SER A 129 -0.58 21.40 -31.19
N ASN A 130 -0.91 20.23 -30.64
CA ASN A 130 -0.33 18.96 -31.04
C ASN A 130 -1.08 18.39 -32.26
N GLU A 131 -0.87 19.02 -33.41
CA GLU A 131 -1.54 18.62 -34.66
C GLU A 131 -0.84 17.45 -35.35
N THR A 132 -1.65 16.53 -35.87
CA THR A 132 -1.19 15.45 -36.75
C THR A 132 -1.11 15.97 -38.17
N LYS A 133 0.12 16.17 -38.67
CA LYS A 133 0.37 16.61 -40.04
C LYS A 133 0.41 15.39 -40.95
N TYR A 134 -0.38 15.38 -42.02
CA TYR A 134 -0.43 14.29 -42.98
C TYR A 134 -0.52 14.83 -44.41
N GLU A 135 -0.09 14.03 -45.39
CA GLU A 135 -0.08 14.38 -46.83
C GLU A 135 -1.48 14.78 -47.33
N LYS A 136 -1.57 15.85 -48.12
CA LYS A 136 -2.85 16.36 -48.67
C LYS A 136 -3.12 15.96 -50.11
N ASP A 137 -2.06 15.62 -50.83
CA ASP A 137 -2.07 15.26 -52.25
C ASP A 137 -1.54 13.83 -52.44
N PRO A 138 -2.05 13.09 -53.44
CA PRO A 138 -1.63 11.72 -53.68
C PRO A 138 -0.16 11.67 -54.13
N PRO A 139 0.63 10.69 -53.65
CA PRO A 139 2.01 10.54 -54.09
C PRO A 139 2.08 10.06 -55.55
N ASP A 140 3.07 10.57 -56.30
CA ASP A 140 3.31 10.15 -57.68
C ASP A 140 3.76 8.69 -57.75
N GLY A 141 3.16 7.91 -58.66
CA GLY A 141 3.65 6.59 -59.07
C GLY A 141 3.23 5.39 -58.21
N ILE A 142 2.33 5.54 -57.23
CA ILE A 142 1.83 4.42 -56.42
C ILE A 142 0.30 4.42 -56.41
N SER A 143 -0.31 3.27 -56.74
CA SER A 143 -1.76 3.08 -56.64
C SER A 143 -2.18 2.82 -55.19
N ILE A 144 -2.43 3.91 -54.44
CA ILE A 144 -2.91 3.86 -53.05
C ILE A 144 -4.33 4.41 -53.02
N ASP A 145 -5.19 3.85 -52.16
CA ASP A 145 -6.47 4.48 -51.84
C ASP A 145 -6.23 5.74 -50.98
N PHE A 146 -5.96 6.84 -51.67
CA PHE A 146 -5.69 8.13 -51.05
C PHE A 146 -6.94 8.71 -50.37
N ASN A 147 -8.14 8.34 -50.83
CA ASN A 147 -9.39 8.77 -50.21
C ASN A 147 -9.57 8.13 -48.84
N PHE A 148 -9.29 6.83 -48.72
CA PHE A 148 -9.25 6.15 -47.44
C PHE A 148 -8.21 6.77 -46.50
N TYR A 149 -6.98 6.96 -46.97
CA TYR A 149 -5.91 7.59 -46.20
C TYR A 149 -6.31 8.98 -45.65
N LYS A 150 -6.88 9.84 -46.50
CA LYS A 150 -7.36 11.16 -46.09
C LYS A 150 -8.51 11.07 -45.08
N THR A 151 -9.43 10.14 -45.29
CA THR A 151 -10.57 9.91 -44.37
C THR A 151 -10.05 9.47 -43.00
N PHE A 152 -9.15 8.49 -42.97
CA PHE A 152 -8.56 7.95 -41.75
C PHE A 152 -7.83 9.02 -40.93
N TRP A 153 -6.89 9.76 -41.53
CA TRP A 153 -6.12 10.77 -40.80
C TRP A 153 -6.95 12.01 -40.45
N SER A 154 -8.03 12.29 -41.17
CA SER A 154 -8.96 13.36 -40.78
C SER A 154 -9.68 13.09 -39.45
N LEU A 155 -9.80 11.83 -39.02
CA LEU A 155 -10.38 11.48 -37.71
C LEU A 155 -9.54 12.02 -36.55
N GLN A 156 -8.22 12.18 -36.74
CA GLN A 156 -7.32 12.68 -35.69
C GLN A 156 -7.65 14.10 -35.25
N GLU A 157 -8.18 14.95 -36.14
CA GLU A 157 -8.67 16.29 -35.77
C GLU A 157 -9.75 16.20 -34.66
N HIS A 158 -10.63 15.20 -34.76
CA HIS A 158 -11.72 14.99 -33.82
C HIS A 158 -11.24 14.37 -32.50
N PHE A 159 -10.24 13.47 -32.55
CA PHE A 159 -9.61 12.94 -31.34
C PHE A 159 -8.85 14.02 -30.55
N CYS A 160 -8.22 14.98 -31.23
CA CYS A 160 -7.51 16.09 -30.59
C CYS A 160 -8.43 17.12 -29.92
N ASN A 161 -9.67 17.29 -30.42
CA ASN A 161 -10.64 18.25 -29.87
C ASN A 161 -12.06 17.65 -29.74
N PRO A 162 -12.28 16.75 -28.77
CA PRO A 162 -13.58 16.11 -28.53
C PRO A 162 -14.77 17.06 -28.33
N PRO A 163 -14.65 18.20 -27.59
CA PRO A 163 -15.76 19.16 -27.43
C PRO A 163 -16.36 19.67 -28.75
N SER A 164 -15.58 19.69 -29.83
CA SER A 164 -16.07 20.16 -31.12
C SER A 164 -17.16 19.28 -31.75
N LEU A 165 -17.27 18.02 -31.31
CA LEU A 165 -18.26 17.05 -31.81
C LEU A 165 -19.66 17.27 -31.21
N THR A 166 -19.75 17.65 -29.93
CA THR A 166 -21.04 17.91 -29.27
C THR A 166 -21.63 19.25 -29.68
N LEU A 167 -20.79 20.25 -29.94
CA LEU A 167 -21.22 21.60 -30.31
C LEU A 167 -21.73 21.71 -31.76
N ALA A 168 -21.31 20.81 -32.66
CA ALA A 168 -21.62 20.89 -34.09
C ALA A 168 -22.10 19.54 -34.65
N PRO A 169 -23.42 19.35 -34.86
CA PRO A 169 -23.97 18.09 -35.38
C PRO A 169 -23.42 17.67 -36.76
N THR A 170 -23.00 18.65 -37.58
CA THR A 170 -22.36 18.39 -38.87
C THR A 170 -20.99 17.73 -38.72
N LYS A 171 -20.21 18.12 -37.71
CA LYS A 171 -18.92 17.49 -37.39
C LYS A 171 -19.11 16.08 -36.89
N TRP A 172 -20.12 15.84 -36.04
CA TRP A 172 -20.47 14.48 -35.60
C TRP A 172 -20.80 13.56 -36.78
N LYS A 173 -21.69 14.00 -37.69
CA LYS A 173 -22.04 13.19 -38.88
C LYS A 173 -20.84 12.87 -39.77
N LYS A 174 -19.93 13.83 -39.96
CA LYS A 174 -18.69 13.63 -40.73
C LYS A 174 -17.73 12.66 -40.04
N PHE A 175 -17.60 12.77 -38.71
CA PHE A 175 -16.81 11.84 -37.91
C PHE A 175 -17.38 10.43 -38.00
N THR A 176 -18.68 10.25 -37.77
CA THR A 176 -19.34 8.93 -37.82
C THR A 176 -19.24 8.31 -39.21
N SER A 177 -19.43 9.07 -40.29
CA SER A 177 -19.27 8.53 -41.64
C SER A 177 -17.84 8.10 -41.94
N GLY A 178 -16.85 8.90 -41.54
CA GLY A 178 -15.43 8.54 -41.68
C GLY A 178 -15.03 7.34 -40.83
N LEU A 179 -15.50 7.28 -39.58
CA LEU A 179 -15.25 6.17 -38.68
C LEU A 179 -15.85 4.87 -39.22
N MET A 180 -17.08 4.90 -39.75
CA MET A 180 -17.72 3.72 -40.33
C MET A 180 -16.94 3.18 -41.53
N VAL A 181 -16.34 4.03 -42.36
CA VAL A 181 -15.43 3.60 -43.44
C VAL A 181 -14.21 2.87 -42.86
N VAL A 182 -13.60 3.39 -41.80
CA VAL A 182 -12.44 2.77 -41.15
C VAL A 182 -12.80 1.43 -40.50
N LEU A 183 -13.90 1.37 -39.73
CA LEU A 183 -14.35 0.13 -39.08
C LEU A 183 -14.72 -0.94 -40.10
N ASN A 184 -15.44 -0.57 -41.18
CA ASN A 184 -15.76 -1.51 -42.26
C ASN A 184 -14.49 -2.06 -42.93
N THR A 185 -13.44 -1.23 -43.07
CA THR A 185 -12.15 -1.66 -43.64
C THR A 185 -11.44 -2.64 -42.71
N PHE A 186 -11.46 -2.38 -41.39
CA PHE A 186 -10.88 -3.30 -40.40
C PHE A 186 -11.62 -4.64 -40.35
N GLU A 187 -12.96 -4.63 -40.47
CA GLU A 187 -13.79 -5.84 -40.54
C GLU A 187 -13.54 -6.62 -41.84
N ALA A 188 -13.34 -5.93 -42.97
CA ALA A 188 -13.07 -6.56 -44.26
C ALA A 188 -11.67 -7.19 -44.34
N GLN A 189 -10.73 -6.75 -43.48
CA GLN A 189 -9.35 -7.22 -43.44
C GLN A 189 -9.00 -7.76 -42.04
N PRO A 190 -9.54 -8.92 -41.62
CA PRO A 190 -9.20 -9.51 -40.33
C PRO A 190 -7.70 -9.85 -40.29
N LEU A 191 -7.09 -9.61 -39.12
CA LEU A 191 -5.69 -9.96 -38.87
C LEU A 191 -5.58 -11.45 -38.52
N SER A 192 -4.47 -12.08 -38.90
CA SER A 192 -4.18 -13.47 -38.56
C SER A 192 -3.37 -13.58 -37.27
N ASP A 193 -3.48 -14.70 -36.54
CA ASP A 193 -2.76 -14.91 -35.29
C ASP A 193 -1.23 -14.93 -35.46
N GLU A 194 -0.73 -15.27 -36.65
CA GLU A 194 0.71 -15.26 -36.98
C GLU A 194 1.31 -13.84 -36.97
N GLU A 195 0.50 -12.82 -37.27
CA GLU A 195 0.90 -11.40 -37.24
C GLU A 195 1.00 -10.85 -35.81
N GLY A 196 0.41 -11.53 -34.82
CA GLY A 196 0.40 -11.12 -33.42
C GLY A 196 1.62 -11.58 -32.59
N ASP A 197 2.28 -12.66 -33.01
CA ASP A 197 3.41 -13.27 -32.29
C ASP A 197 4.78 -12.75 -32.78
N ALA A 198 4.82 -12.10 -33.95
CA ALA A 198 6.02 -11.48 -34.51
C ALA A 198 6.45 -10.20 -33.77
N ASN A 199 5.56 -9.59 -32.97
CA ASN A 199 5.86 -8.42 -32.14
C ASN A 199 6.39 -8.87 -30.75
N SER A 200 7.59 -9.46 -30.72
CA SER A 200 8.32 -9.64 -29.47
C SER A 200 8.67 -8.26 -28.89
N LEU A 201 8.09 -7.95 -27.73
CA LEU A 201 8.23 -6.69 -26.99
C LEU A 201 9.69 -6.26 -26.70
N GLU A 202 10.67 -7.15 -26.90
CA GLU A 202 12.09 -6.88 -26.66
C GLU A 202 12.77 -6.10 -27.82
N GLU A 203 12.30 -6.21 -29.07
CA GLU A 203 12.87 -5.46 -30.21
C GLU A 203 12.29 -4.05 -30.38
N GLU A 204 11.07 -3.78 -29.88
CA GLU A 204 10.41 -2.45 -29.95
C GLU A 204 11.14 -1.36 -29.15
N ALA A 205 11.95 -1.73 -28.15
CA ALA A 205 12.69 -0.77 -27.33
C ALA A 205 13.81 -0.04 -28.11
N ALA A 206 14.35 -0.65 -29.17
CA ALA A 206 15.48 -0.12 -29.91
C ALA A 206 15.09 0.93 -30.98
N ASN A 207 13.86 0.88 -31.50
CA ASN A 207 13.36 1.73 -32.59
C ASN A 207 12.06 2.47 -32.22
N PHE A 208 11.94 2.95 -30.98
CA PHE A 208 10.74 3.62 -30.49
C PHE A 208 10.49 4.96 -31.23
N SER A 209 9.51 4.98 -32.14
CA SER A 209 8.99 6.23 -32.70
C SER A 209 7.92 6.80 -31.78
N ILE A 210 8.10 8.04 -31.34
CA ILE A 210 7.18 8.73 -30.41
C ILE A 210 5.83 9.06 -31.07
N LYS A 211 5.80 9.13 -32.41
CA LYS A 211 4.59 9.38 -33.21
C LYS A 211 4.50 8.40 -34.38
N TYR A 212 3.28 8.08 -34.80
CA TYR A 212 3.05 7.31 -36.01
C TYR A 212 3.48 8.08 -37.26
N LEU A 213 3.90 7.33 -38.28
CA LEU A 213 4.40 7.88 -39.54
C LEU A 213 3.22 8.11 -40.48
N THR A 214 2.86 9.37 -40.66
CA THR A 214 1.71 9.77 -41.47
C THR A 214 2.01 9.78 -42.99
N SER A 215 2.78 8.81 -43.51
CA SER A 215 3.03 8.74 -44.95
C SER A 215 2.01 7.83 -45.61
N SER A 216 1.42 8.29 -46.73
CA SER A 216 0.42 7.50 -47.46
C SER A 216 0.96 6.16 -47.97
N LYS A 217 2.27 6.09 -48.24
CA LYS A 217 2.98 4.89 -48.70
C LYS A 217 3.01 3.76 -47.67
N LEU A 218 2.95 4.11 -46.38
CA LEU A 218 3.02 3.16 -45.28
C LEU A 218 1.65 2.63 -44.86
N MET A 219 0.56 3.27 -45.29
CA MET A 219 -0.79 2.96 -44.84
C MET A 219 -1.15 1.47 -44.96
N GLY A 220 -0.78 0.84 -46.08
CA GLY A 220 -1.05 -0.59 -46.28
C GLY A 220 -0.28 -1.52 -45.32
N LEU A 221 0.88 -1.09 -44.83
CA LEU A 221 1.67 -1.81 -43.83
C LEU A 221 1.13 -1.54 -42.42
N GLU A 222 0.83 -0.27 -42.09
CA GLU A 222 0.28 0.12 -40.79
C GLU A 222 -1.08 -0.55 -40.53
N LEU A 223 -1.92 -0.71 -41.56
CA LEU A 223 -3.18 -1.45 -41.45
C LEU A 223 -3.00 -2.94 -41.13
N LYS A 224 -1.83 -3.53 -41.38
CA LYS A 224 -1.56 -4.93 -41.02
C LYS A 224 -0.98 -5.07 -39.61
N ASP A 225 -0.53 -3.98 -39.01
CA ASP A 225 -0.01 -4.01 -37.64
C ASP A 225 -1.16 -4.06 -36.61
N PRO A 226 -1.23 -5.12 -35.78
CA PRO A 226 -2.22 -5.19 -34.71
C PRO A 226 -2.08 -4.06 -33.69
N SER A 227 -0.85 -3.59 -33.42
CA SER A 227 -0.59 -2.50 -32.48
C SER A 227 -1.22 -1.21 -32.98
N PHE A 228 -0.94 -0.82 -34.23
CA PHE A 228 -1.56 0.34 -34.87
C PHE A 228 -3.10 0.33 -34.78
N ARG A 229 -3.75 -0.80 -35.13
CA ARG A 229 -5.22 -0.91 -35.04
C ARG A 229 -5.73 -0.74 -33.62
N ARG A 230 -5.07 -1.34 -32.62
CA ARG A 230 -5.42 -1.18 -31.21
C ARG A 230 -5.38 0.27 -30.77
N HIS A 231 -4.36 1.03 -31.16
CA HIS A 231 -4.24 2.44 -30.79
C HIS A 231 -5.44 3.26 -31.30
N ILE A 232 -5.87 3.05 -32.54
CA ILE A 232 -7.02 3.75 -33.12
C ILE A 232 -8.33 3.35 -32.44
N LEU A 233 -8.54 2.04 -32.20
CA LEU A 233 -9.74 1.54 -31.53
C LEU A 233 -9.81 2.05 -30.08
N VAL A 234 -8.69 2.06 -29.35
CA VAL A 234 -8.61 2.62 -27.99
C VAL A 234 -8.85 4.13 -27.99
N GLN A 235 -8.33 4.89 -28.96
CA GLN A 235 -8.66 6.31 -29.13
C GLN A 235 -10.18 6.52 -29.29
N CYS A 236 -10.86 5.65 -30.04
CA CYS A 236 -12.31 5.68 -30.17
C CYS A 236 -13.01 5.45 -28.83
N LEU A 237 -12.59 4.44 -28.05
CA LEU A 237 -13.17 4.15 -26.74
C LEU A 237 -12.97 5.31 -25.75
N ILE A 238 -11.78 5.91 -25.71
CA ILE A 238 -11.50 7.09 -24.88
C ILE A 238 -12.40 8.27 -25.29
N LEU A 239 -12.57 8.50 -26.59
CA LEU A 239 -13.45 9.54 -27.10
C LEU A 239 -14.92 9.29 -26.71
N PHE A 240 -15.42 8.06 -26.86
CA PHE A 240 -16.79 7.72 -26.51
C PHE A 240 -17.06 7.84 -25.02
N ASP A 241 -16.14 7.45 -24.16
CA ASP A 241 -16.26 7.63 -22.71
C ASP A 241 -16.36 9.12 -22.34
N TYR A 242 -15.48 9.95 -22.93
CA TYR A 242 -15.54 11.40 -22.77
C TYR A 242 -16.89 11.99 -23.23
N LEU A 243 -17.40 11.58 -24.39
CA LEU A 243 -18.66 12.11 -24.94
C LEU A 243 -19.88 11.71 -24.09
N LYS A 244 -19.86 10.56 -23.42
CA LYS A 244 -20.95 10.12 -22.54
C LYS A 244 -20.98 10.89 -21.22
N ALA A 245 -19.82 11.21 -20.68
CA ALA A 245 -19.68 11.89 -19.39
C ALA A 245 -18.62 12.99 -19.48
N PRO A 246 -18.89 14.10 -20.20
CA PRO A 246 -17.97 15.21 -20.24
C PRO A 246 -17.82 15.75 -18.83
N GLY A 247 -16.61 15.79 -18.27
CA GLY A 247 -16.34 16.21 -16.89
C GLY A 247 -16.65 17.68 -16.56
N LYS A 248 -17.48 18.36 -17.36
CA LYS A 248 -17.97 19.75 -17.23
C LYS A 248 -19.50 19.75 -17.03
N SER A 249 -20.10 20.94 -16.99
CA SER A 249 -21.53 21.12 -16.66
C SER A 249 -22.48 20.30 -17.54
N GLU A 250 -23.66 19.95 -17.00
CA GLU A 250 -24.69 19.13 -17.68
C GLU A 250 -25.19 19.71 -19.03
N LYS A 251 -24.85 20.96 -19.35
CA LYS A 251 -25.24 21.64 -20.60
C LYS A 251 -24.54 21.07 -21.85
N ASP A 252 -23.46 20.31 -21.68
CA ASP A 252 -22.67 19.73 -22.77
C ASP A 252 -23.03 18.26 -23.08
N LEU A 253 -24.13 17.73 -22.51
CA LEU A 253 -24.54 16.35 -22.72
C LEU A 253 -25.01 16.09 -24.16
N PRO A 254 -24.64 14.95 -24.76
CA PRO A 254 -25.09 14.58 -26.11
C PRO A 254 -26.60 14.33 -26.15
N SER A 255 -27.21 14.54 -27.32
CA SER A 255 -28.62 14.17 -27.56
C SER A 255 -28.82 12.66 -27.42
N ASP A 256 -30.04 12.21 -27.13
CA ASP A 256 -30.31 10.79 -26.94
C ASP A 256 -30.06 9.96 -28.21
N SER A 257 -30.34 10.53 -29.38
CA SER A 257 -29.98 9.91 -30.67
C SER A 257 -28.47 9.71 -30.82
N MET A 258 -27.67 10.70 -30.39
CA MET A 258 -26.21 10.61 -30.44
C MET A 258 -25.69 9.57 -29.44
N LYS A 259 -26.32 9.42 -28.27
CA LYS A 259 -25.96 8.36 -27.30
C LYS A 259 -26.19 6.96 -27.86
N GLU A 260 -27.28 6.75 -28.60
CA GLU A 260 -27.55 5.46 -29.26
C GLU A 260 -26.53 5.17 -30.36
N GLU A 261 -26.21 6.17 -31.19
CA GLU A 261 -25.15 6.04 -32.21
C GLU A 261 -23.78 5.73 -31.59
N ILE A 262 -23.43 6.40 -30.48
CA ILE A 262 -22.20 6.13 -29.73
C ILE A 262 -22.16 4.69 -29.24
N LYS A 263 -23.25 4.18 -28.63
CA LYS A 263 -23.32 2.80 -28.13
C LYS A 263 -23.12 1.79 -29.26
N SER A 264 -23.79 2.00 -30.40
CA SER A 264 -23.66 1.14 -31.57
C SER A 264 -22.22 1.12 -32.13
N CYS A 265 -21.58 2.28 -32.22
CA CYS A 265 -20.18 2.38 -32.66
C CYS A 265 -19.22 1.73 -31.66
N GLU A 266 -19.44 1.95 -30.37
CA GLU A 266 -18.64 1.38 -29.30
C GLU A 266 -18.69 -0.15 -29.29
N GLU A 267 -19.88 -0.74 -29.45
CA GLU A 267 -20.03 -2.21 -29.53
C GLU A 267 -19.23 -2.80 -30.71
N ARG A 268 -19.25 -2.15 -31.88
CA ARG A 268 -18.40 -2.55 -33.02
C ARG A 268 -16.91 -2.43 -32.72
N VAL A 269 -16.49 -1.32 -32.10
CA VAL A 269 -15.09 -1.10 -31.73
C VAL A 269 -14.60 -2.15 -30.73
N LYS A 270 -15.42 -2.48 -29.71
CA LYS A 270 -15.11 -3.54 -28.74
C LYS A 270 -14.96 -4.89 -29.41
N LYS A 271 -15.90 -5.25 -30.29
CA LYS A 271 -15.84 -6.50 -31.07
C LYS A 271 -14.58 -6.58 -31.94
N LEU A 272 -14.20 -5.49 -32.61
CA LEU A 272 -12.97 -5.45 -33.39
C LEU A 272 -11.71 -5.58 -32.51
N LEU A 273 -11.72 -4.99 -31.32
CA LEU A 273 -10.60 -5.06 -30.39
C LEU A 273 -10.43 -6.48 -29.82
N GLU A 274 -11.54 -7.16 -29.54
CA GLU A 274 -11.58 -8.56 -29.12
C GLU A 274 -10.98 -9.49 -30.17
N MET A 275 -11.30 -9.25 -31.45
CA MET A 275 -10.76 -10.00 -32.59
C MET A 275 -9.31 -9.63 -32.95
N THR A 276 -8.73 -8.58 -32.36
CA THR A 276 -7.37 -8.14 -32.70
C THR A 276 -6.32 -8.86 -31.84
N PRO A 277 -5.42 -9.68 -32.43
CA PRO A 277 -4.37 -10.38 -31.70
C PRO A 277 -3.27 -9.43 -31.18
N PRO A 278 -2.43 -9.85 -30.21
CA PRO A 278 -2.52 -11.06 -29.38
C PRO A 278 -3.44 -10.89 -28.15
N LYS A 279 -4.24 -11.90 -27.80
CA LYS A 279 -5.11 -11.92 -26.59
C LYS A 279 -6.09 -10.73 -26.51
N GLY A 280 -6.85 -10.49 -27.57
CA GLY A 280 -7.78 -9.35 -27.69
C GLY A 280 -8.81 -9.26 -26.56
N GLU A 281 -9.43 -10.38 -26.15
CA GLU A 281 -10.37 -10.42 -25.00
C GLU A 281 -9.76 -9.87 -23.69
N ASN A 282 -8.56 -10.36 -23.33
CA ASN A 282 -7.87 -9.91 -22.13
C ASN A 282 -7.44 -8.43 -22.23
N PHE A 283 -7.07 -7.99 -23.44
CA PHE A 283 -6.74 -6.59 -23.69
C PHE A 283 -7.97 -5.71 -23.50
N LEU A 284 -9.11 -6.07 -24.11
CA LEU A 284 -10.38 -5.36 -23.97
C LEU A 284 -10.81 -5.26 -22.50
N HIS A 285 -10.76 -6.36 -21.74
CA HIS A 285 -11.12 -6.36 -20.32
C HIS A 285 -10.25 -5.37 -19.50
N LYS A 286 -8.95 -5.28 -19.80
CA LYS A 286 -8.06 -4.31 -19.16
C LYS A 286 -8.41 -2.87 -19.52
N ILE A 287 -8.71 -2.60 -20.80
CA ILE A 287 -9.12 -1.27 -21.26
C ILE A 287 -10.44 -0.85 -20.59
N GLU A 288 -11.43 -1.73 -20.52
CA GLU A 288 -12.69 -1.45 -19.83
C GLU A 288 -12.48 -1.16 -18.34
N HIS A 289 -11.61 -1.92 -17.68
CA HIS A 289 -11.25 -1.65 -16.29
C HIS A 289 -10.56 -0.28 -16.10
N ILE A 290 -9.67 0.10 -17.03
CA ILE A 290 -9.02 1.42 -17.02
C ILE A 290 -10.05 2.53 -17.20
N LEU A 291 -10.95 2.42 -18.17
CA LEU A 291 -12.00 3.41 -18.41
C LEU A 291 -12.98 3.53 -17.22
N GLU A 292 -13.30 2.42 -16.56
CA GLU A 292 -14.12 2.46 -15.33
C GLU A 292 -13.39 3.22 -14.21
N ARG A 293 -12.08 3.03 -14.08
CA ARG A 293 -11.26 3.77 -13.12
C ARG A 293 -11.16 5.26 -13.47
N GLU A 294 -11.07 5.63 -14.75
CA GLU A 294 -11.00 7.02 -15.21
C GLU A 294 -12.23 7.83 -14.76
N LYS A 295 -13.42 7.22 -14.70
CA LYS A 295 -14.62 7.86 -14.14
C LYS A 295 -14.37 8.42 -12.74
N ASN A 296 -13.68 7.67 -11.88
CA ASN A 296 -13.36 8.14 -10.53
C ASN A 296 -12.47 9.39 -10.56
N TRP A 297 -11.53 9.46 -11.51
CA TRP A 297 -10.64 10.62 -11.66
C TRP A 297 -11.39 11.84 -12.19
N VAL A 298 -12.30 11.64 -13.14
CA VAL A 298 -13.19 12.70 -13.65
C VAL A 298 -14.03 13.28 -12.51
N TRP A 299 -14.60 12.44 -11.66
CA TRP A 299 -15.42 12.86 -10.51
C TRP A 299 -14.59 13.56 -9.45
N TRP A 300 -13.44 13.00 -9.07
CA TRP A 300 -12.51 13.64 -8.13
C TRP A 300 -12.05 15.03 -8.61
N LYS A 301 -11.78 15.16 -9.91
CA LYS A 301 -11.40 16.43 -10.52
C LYS A 301 -12.54 17.44 -10.53
N ARG A 302 -13.76 17.00 -10.82
CA ARG A 302 -14.98 17.82 -10.75
C ARG A 302 -15.21 18.36 -9.34
N ASP A 303 -14.91 17.57 -8.33
CA ASP A 303 -15.07 17.93 -6.92
C ASP A 303 -13.92 18.82 -6.40
N GLY A 304 -13.11 19.38 -7.31
CA GLY A 304 -12.06 20.36 -6.97
C GLY A 304 -10.74 19.74 -6.55
N CYS A 305 -10.50 18.46 -6.88
CA CYS A 305 -9.24 17.75 -6.60
C CYS A 305 -8.90 17.74 -5.10
N PRO A 306 -9.78 17.24 -4.21
CA PRO A 306 -9.49 17.21 -2.78
C PRO A 306 -8.22 16.41 -2.48
N PRO A 307 -7.40 16.82 -1.49
CA PRO A 307 -6.19 16.08 -1.12
C PRO A 307 -6.49 14.60 -0.82
N PHE A 308 -5.78 13.69 -1.51
CA PHE A 308 -5.87 12.25 -1.25
C PHE A 308 -5.12 11.84 0.02
N GLU A 309 -4.15 12.65 0.43
CA GLU A 309 -3.35 12.40 1.62
C GLU A 309 -4.15 12.77 2.87
N LYS A 310 -4.33 11.79 3.76
CA LYS A 310 -4.71 12.11 5.13
C LYS A 310 -3.58 12.93 5.72
N GLN A 311 -3.88 14.16 6.16
CA GLN A 311 -2.87 14.96 6.85
C GLN A 311 -2.21 14.10 7.92
N PRO A 312 -0.87 14.15 8.06
CA PRO A 312 -0.18 13.47 9.14
C PRO A 312 -0.93 13.83 10.42
N ALA A 313 -1.47 12.82 11.11
CA ALA A 313 -2.25 13.07 12.32
C ALA A 313 -1.41 14.03 13.15
N GLU A 314 -1.96 15.24 13.40
CA GLU A 314 -1.23 16.27 14.12
C GLU A 314 -0.57 15.56 15.29
N LYS A 315 0.77 15.55 15.32
CA LYS A 315 1.45 15.28 16.58
C LYS A 315 0.91 16.42 17.42
N LYS A 316 -0.14 16.16 18.18
CA LYS A 316 -0.66 17.08 19.18
C LYS A 316 0.56 17.32 20.03
N VAL A 317 1.27 18.41 19.73
CA VAL A 317 2.05 19.12 20.72
C VAL A 317 0.98 19.39 21.72
N VAL A 318 0.97 18.56 22.76
CA VAL A 318 0.00 18.71 23.81
C VAL A 318 0.38 20.05 24.42
N GLN A 319 -0.25 21.12 23.95
CA GLN A 319 -0.39 22.33 24.70
C GLN A 319 -0.81 21.85 26.09
N GLU A 320 -0.05 22.24 27.10
CA GLU A 320 -0.36 21.96 28.49
C GLU A 320 -1.65 22.69 28.93
N GLY A 321 -2.76 22.50 28.22
CA GLY A 321 -4.08 22.64 28.78
C GLY A 321 -4.23 21.51 29.80
N ALA A 322 -4.38 21.90 31.07
CA ALA A 322 -4.47 21.03 32.24
C ALA A 322 -5.06 19.65 31.93
N LYS A 323 -4.16 18.68 31.68
CA LYS A 323 -4.55 17.29 31.47
C LYS A 323 -5.29 16.86 32.73
N LYS A 324 -6.59 16.56 32.63
CA LYS A 324 -7.29 15.77 33.64
C LYS A 324 -6.45 14.51 33.86
N ARG A 325 -5.71 14.46 34.97
CA ARG A 325 -4.79 13.36 35.27
C ARG A 325 -5.61 12.10 35.30
N ARG A 326 -5.42 11.22 34.31
CA ARG A 326 -5.96 9.86 34.37
C ARG A 326 -5.46 9.24 35.69
N PRO A 327 -6.33 8.55 36.45
CA PRO A 327 -5.92 7.92 37.69
C PRO A 327 -4.75 6.98 37.40
N ARG A 328 -3.60 7.28 37.99
CA ARG A 328 -2.39 6.49 37.79
C ARG A 328 -2.52 5.24 38.65
N TRP A 329 -2.85 4.12 38.02
CA TRP A 329 -2.89 2.82 38.67
C TRP A 329 -1.44 2.41 39.01
N ARG A 330 -1.17 2.08 40.29
CA ARG A 330 0.17 1.70 40.77
C ARG A 330 0.78 0.58 39.93
N MET A 331 -0.04 -0.37 39.49
CA MET A 331 0.38 -1.55 38.73
C MET A 331 -0.12 -1.54 37.28
N GLY A 332 -0.33 -0.35 36.70
CA GLY A 332 -0.72 -0.17 35.30
C GLY A 332 -2.21 -0.33 35.01
N ASN A 333 -2.89 -1.29 35.64
CA ASN A 333 -4.34 -1.47 35.51
C ASN A 333 -5.07 -1.45 36.87
N LYS A 334 -6.39 -1.30 36.82
CA LYS A 334 -7.27 -1.22 38.00
C LYS A 334 -7.24 -2.52 38.82
N GLU A 335 -7.36 -3.66 38.16
CA GLU A 335 -7.50 -4.98 38.81
C GLU A 335 -6.23 -5.39 39.57
N LEU A 336 -5.04 -5.24 38.96
CA LEU A 336 -3.77 -5.50 39.62
C LEU A 336 -3.52 -4.54 40.78
N SER A 337 -3.89 -3.26 40.61
CA SER A 337 -3.77 -2.28 41.70
C SER A 337 -4.73 -2.58 42.86
N GLN A 338 -5.86 -3.24 42.60
CA GLN A 338 -6.82 -3.66 43.61
C GLN A 338 -6.36 -4.93 44.34
N LEU A 339 -5.85 -5.93 43.60
CA LEU A 339 -5.30 -7.15 44.17
C LEU A 339 -4.14 -6.86 45.13
N TRP A 340 -3.24 -5.94 44.74
CA TRP A 340 -2.11 -5.56 45.60
C TRP A 340 -2.55 -4.82 46.87
N LYS A 341 -3.61 -4.00 46.78
CA LYS A 341 -4.19 -3.38 47.97
C LYS A 341 -4.73 -4.43 48.95
N TRP A 342 -5.35 -5.51 48.47
CA TRP A 342 -5.86 -6.57 49.35
C TRP A 342 -4.76 -7.36 50.04
N ALA A 343 -3.65 -7.59 49.33
CA ALA A 343 -2.46 -8.21 49.92
C ALA A 343 -1.86 -7.32 51.02
N ASP A 344 -1.69 -6.03 50.76
CA ASP A 344 -1.17 -5.07 51.74
C ASP A 344 -2.09 -4.91 52.96
N GLN A 345 -3.42 -5.02 52.76
CA GLN A 345 -4.41 -4.88 53.83
C GLN A 345 -4.53 -6.12 54.72
N ASN A 346 -4.21 -7.32 54.21
CA ASN A 346 -4.36 -8.57 54.94
C ASN A 346 -3.06 -9.38 54.97
N PRO A 347 -1.99 -8.87 55.58
CA PRO A 347 -0.71 -9.58 55.66
C PRO A 347 -0.83 -10.90 56.45
N ASN A 348 -1.80 -10.97 57.37
CA ASN A 348 -2.01 -12.10 58.28
C ASN A 348 -3.21 -13.00 57.88
N ALA A 349 -3.71 -12.91 56.64
CA ALA A 349 -4.92 -13.64 56.19
C ALA A 349 -4.77 -15.18 56.22
N LEU A 350 -3.52 -15.68 56.27
CA LEU A 350 -3.20 -17.10 56.37
C LEU A 350 -2.98 -17.57 57.82
N THR A 351 -2.83 -16.64 58.77
CA THR A 351 -2.61 -16.92 60.21
C THR A 351 -3.83 -16.59 61.07
N ASP A 352 -4.96 -16.19 60.46
CA ASP A 352 -6.20 -15.88 61.17
C ASP A 352 -6.75 -17.13 61.88
N PRO A 353 -6.85 -17.13 63.22
CA PRO A 353 -7.39 -18.26 64.00
C PRO A 353 -8.86 -18.61 63.66
N GLN A 354 -9.64 -17.68 63.10
CA GLN A 354 -11.01 -17.96 62.67
C GLN A 354 -11.07 -18.78 61.38
N ARG A 355 -10.01 -18.78 60.56
CA ARG A 355 -9.96 -19.50 59.28
C ARG A 355 -9.62 -20.98 59.44
N VAL A 356 -8.84 -21.35 60.46
CA VAL A 356 -8.34 -22.72 60.67
C VAL A 356 -8.84 -23.27 62.01
N ARG A 357 -10.16 -23.44 62.14
CA ARG A 357 -10.74 -24.10 63.31
C ARG A 357 -11.00 -25.58 62.97
N THR A 358 -10.11 -26.45 63.44
CA THR A 358 -10.36 -27.91 63.39
C THR A 358 -11.21 -28.27 64.60
N PRO A 359 -12.39 -28.92 64.45
CA PRO A 359 -13.22 -29.30 65.58
C PRO A 359 -12.52 -30.37 66.45
N ALA A 360 -12.84 -30.39 67.74
CA ALA A 360 -12.37 -31.43 68.64
C ALA A 360 -13.02 -32.78 68.29
N ILE A 361 -12.28 -33.86 68.49
CA ILE A 361 -12.74 -35.21 68.14
C ILE A 361 -14.01 -35.65 68.89
N THR A 362 -14.14 -35.23 70.14
CA THR A 362 -15.32 -35.49 70.97
C THR A 362 -16.54 -34.76 70.42
N ASP A 363 -16.39 -33.54 69.92
CA ASP A 363 -17.50 -32.80 69.30
C ASP A 363 -17.89 -33.37 67.95
N TYR A 364 -16.93 -33.89 67.18
CA TYR A 364 -17.17 -34.42 65.86
C TYR A 364 -17.95 -35.74 65.88
N TRP A 365 -17.64 -36.65 66.81
CA TRP A 365 -18.25 -37.98 66.90
C TRP A 365 -19.55 -38.07 67.71
N LYS A 366 -19.95 -37.01 68.43
CA LYS A 366 -21.23 -36.95 69.17
C LYS A 366 -22.44 -37.46 68.37
N PRO A 367 -22.68 -37.02 67.13
CA PRO A 367 -23.82 -37.52 66.36
C PRO A 367 -23.81 -39.03 66.13
N LEU A 368 -22.63 -39.62 65.91
CA LEU A 368 -22.50 -41.06 65.76
C LEU A 368 -22.62 -41.80 67.09
N ALA A 369 -22.21 -41.19 68.21
CA ALA A 369 -22.43 -41.74 69.54
C ALA A 369 -23.92 -41.77 69.90
N ASP A 370 -24.65 -40.70 69.57
CA ASP A 370 -26.10 -40.61 69.79
C ASP A 370 -26.87 -41.63 68.92
N ASP A 371 -26.41 -41.88 67.68
CA ASP A 371 -26.96 -42.94 66.82
C ASP A 371 -26.75 -44.35 67.41
N MET A 372 -25.73 -44.55 68.26
CA MET A 372 -25.43 -45.86 68.83
C MET A 372 -26.31 -46.22 70.04
N ASP A 373 -26.93 -45.22 70.68
CA ASP A 373 -27.80 -45.40 71.85
C ASP A 373 -29.17 -45.99 71.45
N PRO A 374 -29.53 -47.21 71.91
CA PRO A 374 -30.83 -47.83 71.64
C PRO A 374 -32.03 -46.98 72.10
N ALA A 375 -31.84 -46.08 73.08
CA ALA A 375 -32.89 -45.19 73.57
C ALA A 375 -33.19 -44.03 72.61
N ALA A 376 -32.28 -43.69 71.70
CA ALA A 376 -32.46 -42.62 70.72
C ALA A 376 -33.47 -42.99 69.61
N GLY A 377 -33.74 -44.29 69.41
CA GLY A 377 -34.79 -44.78 68.51
C GLY A 377 -34.58 -44.44 67.03
N ILE A 378 -33.34 -44.19 66.60
CA ILE A 378 -32.99 -43.79 65.24
C ILE A 378 -32.99 -45.02 64.32
N GLU A 379 -33.61 -44.90 63.15
CA GLU A 379 -33.64 -45.98 62.16
C GLU A 379 -32.27 -46.18 61.51
N ALA A 380 -31.86 -47.44 61.34
CA ALA A 380 -30.52 -47.83 60.89
C ALA A 380 -30.08 -47.24 59.53
N GLU A 381 -31.04 -46.83 58.69
CA GLU A 381 -30.79 -46.19 57.39
C GLU A 381 -30.18 -44.79 57.54
N TYR A 382 -30.54 -44.07 58.60
CA TYR A 382 -30.11 -42.68 58.84
C TYR A 382 -28.87 -42.55 59.72
N HIS A 383 -28.28 -43.67 60.17
CA HIS A 383 -27.07 -43.61 60.96
C HIS A 383 -25.91 -42.96 60.20
N HIS A 384 -25.16 -42.11 60.88
CA HIS A 384 -24.00 -41.40 60.34
C HIS A 384 -22.88 -42.36 59.89
N LYS A 385 -22.91 -43.63 60.31
CA LYS A 385 -22.04 -44.71 59.79
C LYS A 385 -22.23 -44.98 58.30
N ASN A 386 -23.43 -44.71 57.75
CA ASN A 386 -23.72 -44.91 56.33
C ASN A 386 -23.20 -43.75 55.48
N ASN A 387 -22.92 -42.57 56.08
CA ASN A 387 -22.37 -41.43 55.38
C ASN A 387 -20.85 -41.56 55.20
N ARG A 388 -20.44 -42.01 54.01
CA ARG A 388 -19.03 -42.24 53.66
C ARG A 388 -18.14 -41.01 53.83
N VAL A 389 -18.65 -39.80 53.56
CA VAL A 389 -17.86 -38.55 53.68
C VAL A 389 -17.67 -38.16 55.14
N TYR A 390 -18.69 -38.35 55.97
CA TYR A 390 -18.61 -38.13 57.42
C TYR A 390 -17.61 -39.11 58.06
N CYS A 391 -17.74 -40.41 57.75
CA CYS A 391 -16.82 -41.43 58.25
C CYS A 391 -15.37 -41.15 57.84
N TRP A 392 -15.13 -40.77 56.58
CA TRP A 392 -13.78 -40.47 56.08
C TRP A 392 -13.16 -39.21 56.70
N LYS A 393 -13.95 -38.14 56.89
CA LYS A 393 -13.51 -36.93 57.60
C LYS A 393 -13.21 -37.25 59.07
N GLY A 394 -14.09 -37.99 59.74
CA GLY A 394 -13.90 -38.44 61.12
C GLY A 394 -12.63 -39.27 61.30
N LEU A 395 -12.38 -40.26 60.44
CA LEU A 395 -11.16 -41.07 60.48
C LEU A 395 -9.89 -40.22 60.34
N ARG A 396 -9.91 -39.17 59.51
CA ARG A 396 -8.77 -38.24 59.38
C ARG A 396 -8.59 -37.35 60.60
N PHE A 397 -9.67 -37.02 61.31
CA PHE A 397 -9.59 -36.33 62.59
C PHE A 397 -9.07 -37.26 63.69
N SER A 398 -9.56 -38.51 63.76
CA SER A 398 -9.06 -39.54 64.68
C SER A 398 -7.59 -39.85 64.49
N ALA A 399 -7.13 -40.06 63.25
CA ALA A 399 -5.71 -40.28 62.98
C ALA A 399 -4.80 -39.12 63.43
N ARG A 400 -5.33 -37.90 63.61
CA ARG A 400 -4.58 -36.72 64.05
C ARG A 400 -4.73 -36.39 65.52
N GLN A 401 -5.88 -36.68 66.13
CA GLN A 401 -6.22 -36.27 67.50
C GLN A 401 -6.35 -37.44 68.49
N ASP A 402 -6.71 -38.65 68.02
CA ASP A 402 -6.90 -39.85 68.83
C ASP A 402 -6.46 -41.12 68.07
N LEU A 403 -5.15 -41.42 68.17
CA LEU A 403 -4.54 -42.59 67.56
C LEU A 403 -5.02 -43.90 68.19
N GLU A 404 -5.40 -43.88 69.47
CA GLU A 404 -5.86 -45.08 70.17
C GLU A 404 -7.24 -45.50 69.66
N GLY A 405 -8.20 -44.56 69.60
CA GLY A 405 -9.50 -44.78 68.98
C GLY A 405 -9.39 -45.14 67.49
N PHE A 406 -8.47 -44.52 66.75
CA PHE A 406 -8.23 -44.85 65.35
C PHE A 406 -7.73 -46.30 65.15
N SER A 407 -6.92 -46.84 66.07
CA SER A 407 -6.42 -48.22 65.97
C SER A 407 -7.55 -49.27 66.06
N ARG A 408 -8.60 -48.95 66.83
CA ARG A 408 -9.78 -49.81 67.02
C ARG A 408 -10.66 -49.91 65.78
N PHE A 409 -10.48 -49.02 64.79
CA PHE A 409 -11.14 -49.12 63.49
C PHE A 409 -10.91 -50.48 62.82
N THR A 410 -9.70 -51.02 62.94
CA THR A 410 -9.33 -52.30 62.29
C THR A 410 -10.05 -53.50 62.90
N GLU A 411 -10.47 -53.41 64.15
CA GLU A 411 -11.10 -54.50 64.90
C GLU A 411 -12.63 -54.34 64.97
N PHE A 412 -13.12 -53.10 65.07
CA PHE A 412 -14.51 -52.79 65.39
C PHE A 412 -15.20 -51.85 64.39
N GLY A 413 -14.55 -51.53 63.27
CA GLY A 413 -15.10 -50.63 62.25
C GLY A 413 -15.27 -49.19 62.75
N ILE A 414 -16.14 -48.42 62.08
CA ILE A 414 -16.28 -46.97 62.35
C ILE A 414 -16.85 -46.66 63.75
N GLU A 415 -17.70 -47.56 64.28
CA GLU A 415 -18.30 -47.43 65.61
C GLU A 415 -17.24 -47.57 66.72
N GLY A 416 -16.18 -48.35 66.48
CA GLY A 416 -15.05 -48.48 67.43
C GLY A 416 -14.13 -47.27 67.53
N VAL A 417 -14.27 -46.29 66.62
CA VAL A 417 -13.47 -45.05 66.59
C VAL A 417 -14.13 -43.94 67.41
N VAL A 418 -15.39 -44.12 67.81
CA VAL A 418 -16.11 -43.18 68.67
C VAL A 418 -15.47 -43.21 70.08
N PRO A 419 -15.09 -42.04 70.65
CA PRO A 419 -14.54 -41.98 72.00
C PRO A 419 -15.46 -42.66 73.02
N LEU A 420 -14.91 -43.58 73.80
CA LEU A 420 -15.68 -44.38 74.78
C LEU A 420 -16.43 -43.50 75.79
N GLU A 421 -15.95 -42.29 76.07
CA GLU A 421 -16.57 -41.31 76.96
C GLU A 421 -17.96 -40.85 76.52
N LEU A 422 -18.27 -40.96 75.22
CA LEU A 422 -19.54 -40.55 74.63
C LEU A 422 -20.58 -41.68 74.57
N LEU A 423 -20.17 -42.94 74.72
CA LEU A 423 -21.06 -44.11 74.60
C LEU A 423 -21.77 -44.43 75.92
N THR A 424 -22.88 -45.17 75.88
CA THR A 424 -23.55 -45.68 77.11
C THR A 424 -22.70 -46.77 77.79
N PRO A 425 -22.86 -47.04 79.12
CA PRO A 425 -22.10 -48.08 79.82
C PRO A 425 -22.22 -49.48 79.19
N GLU A 426 -23.37 -49.78 78.57
CA GLU A 426 -23.64 -51.05 77.90
C GLU A 426 -22.86 -51.17 76.57
N GLU A 427 -22.81 -50.10 75.77
CA GLU A 427 -22.03 -50.07 74.52
C GLU A 427 -20.52 -50.02 74.75
N ARG A 428 -20.06 -49.31 75.79
CA ARG A 428 -18.63 -49.25 76.16
C ARG A 428 -18.03 -50.64 76.37
N SER A 429 -18.81 -51.57 76.91
CA SER A 429 -18.36 -52.94 77.22
C SER A 429 -18.06 -53.79 75.96
N LYS A 430 -18.66 -53.44 74.81
CA LYS A 430 -18.51 -54.17 73.53
C LYS A 430 -17.19 -53.87 72.81
N TYR A 431 -16.59 -52.72 73.11
CA TYR A 431 -15.45 -52.16 72.37
C TYR A 431 -14.14 -52.12 73.18
N GLN A 432 -14.06 -52.86 74.29
CA GLN A 432 -12.81 -53.09 75.05
C GLN A 432 -12.16 -54.42 74.65
N ALA A 433 -10.90 -54.41 74.21
CA ALA A 433 -10.15 -55.59 73.81
C ALA A 433 -9.57 -56.39 74.99
N LYS A 434 -9.57 -57.73 74.92
CA LYS A 434 -8.81 -58.63 75.82
C LYS A 434 -7.33 -58.71 75.37
N PRO A 435 -6.32 -58.72 76.27
CA PRO A 435 -4.98 -58.21 75.97
C PRO A 435 -3.94 -59.27 75.54
N ASN A 436 -4.16 -60.08 74.49
CA ASN A 436 -3.14 -61.07 74.10
C ASN A 436 -3.17 -61.41 72.59
N ASP A 437 -2.39 -60.72 71.72
CA ASP A 437 -1.83 -61.34 70.47
C ASP A 437 -0.90 -60.51 69.52
N LYS A 438 -0.55 -59.23 69.76
CA LYS A 438 0.21 -58.43 68.76
C LYS A 438 1.74 -58.34 68.98
N SER A 439 2.51 -59.45 68.92
CA SER A 439 3.99 -59.39 69.04
C SER A 439 4.83 -60.30 68.11
N LYS A 440 4.37 -60.63 66.89
CA LYS A 440 5.13 -61.57 66.02
C LYS A 440 5.59 -61.11 64.63
N ARG A 441 5.40 -59.85 64.19
CA ARG A 441 5.63 -59.51 62.76
C ARG A 441 6.82 -58.58 62.43
N ALA A 442 7.72 -58.29 63.37
CA ALA A 442 8.87 -57.43 63.07
C ALA A 442 10.19 -58.02 63.58
N LYS A 443 10.76 -59.02 62.88
CA LYS A 443 12.20 -59.37 62.83
C LYS A 443 12.45 -60.71 62.12
N LYS A 444 12.58 -60.68 60.80
CA LYS A 444 13.18 -61.66 59.87
C LYS A 444 12.73 -61.16 58.50
N GLU A 445 13.53 -60.88 57.50
CA GLU A 445 14.73 -61.57 57.05
C GLU A 445 15.29 -60.69 55.91
N GLU A 446 16.45 -60.05 56.10
CA GLU A 446 17.28 -59.59 54.98
C GLU A 446 18.47 -60.56 54.91
N THR A 447 18.42 -61.57 54.03
CA THR A 447 19.62 -62.07 53.35
C THR A 447 19.28 -62.97 52.15
N LYS A 448 20.02 -62.72 51.06
CA LYS A 448 20.26 -63.52 49.83
C LYS A 448 19.37 -63.28 48.60
N GLY A 449 20.04 -62.80 47.56
CA GLY A 449 20.30 -63.65 46.39
C GLY A 449 19.63 -63.22 45.09
N ALA A 450 20.45 -62.82 44.12
CA ALA A 450 20.09 -62.39 42.78
C ALA A 450 19.60 -63.52 41.86
N ALA A 451 18.77 -63.12 40.88
CA ALA A 451 18.96 -63.24 39.42
C ALA A 451 17.74 -63.78 38.64
N HIS A 452 17.34 -62.99 37.61
CA HIS A 452 16.79 -63.37 36.30
C HIS A 452 15.46 -64.19 36.26
N GLN A 453 14.53 -64.07 35.31
CA GLN A 453 14.26 -63.23 34.12
C GLN A 453 12.85 -63.67 33.62
N VAL A 454 12.20 -62.86 32.76
CA VAL A 454 11.28 -63.26 31.66
C VAL A 454 9.75 -63.42 31.92
N GLU A 455 9.01 -62.57 31.18
CA GLU A 455 7.69 -62.71 30.47
C GLU A 455 6.42 -63.14 31.22
N GLU A 456 5.19 -62.81 30.82
CA GLU A 456 4.50 -61.82 29.97
C GLU A 456 2.98 -62.16 30.10
N ASN A 457 2.11 -61.28 29.59
CA ASN A 457 0.68 -61.42 29.26
C ASN A 457 -0.34 -61.01 30.33
N GLN A 458 -0.90 -59.79 30.26
CA GLN A 458 -1.85 -59.18 29.29
C GLN A 458 -3.31 -59.57 29.53
N ILE A 459 -4.16 -58.54 29.67
CA ILE A 459 -5.53 -58.29 29.13
C ILE A 459 -5.84 -56.84 29.61
N ALA A 460 -5.66 -55.78 28.82
CA ALA A 460 -6.43 -55.30 27.67
C ALA A 460 -7.67 -54.44 28.05
N THR A 461 -7.59 -53.15 27.63
CA THR A 461 -8.63 -52.26 27.02
C THR A 461 -9.89 -51.87 27.83
N ALA A 462 -10.54 -50.70 27.67
CA ALA A 462 -10.45 -49.56 26.73
C ALA A 462 -11.22 -48.33 27.28
N ALA A 463 -10.94 -47.13 26.71
CA ALA A 463 -11.84 -45.99 26.40
C ALA A 463 -11.04 -44.67 26.55
N ASN A 464 -10.38 -44.11 25.53
CA ASN A 464 -10.88 -43.38 24.35
C ASN A 464 -12.08 -42.46 24.63
N GLU A 465 -11.89 -41.15 24.51
CA GLU A 465 -12.44 -40.24 23.46
C GLU A 465 -11.69 -38.88 23.53
N ILE A 466 -10.86 -38.53 22.53
CA ILE A 466 -11.10 -37.62 21.36
C ILE A 466 -11.03 -36.12 21.73
N ASP A 467 -9.85 -35.49 21.52
CA ASP A 467 -9.46 -34.51 20.46
C ASP A 467 -9.79 -33.03 20.81
N GLY A 468 -8.95 -32.03 20.51
CA GLY A 468 -7.80 -32.02 19.61
C GLY A 468 -6.84 -30.84 19.81
N GLU A 469 -5.59 -31.16 19.48
CA GLU A 469 -4.50 -30.44 18.80
C GLU A 469 -4.23 -28.93 18.93
N GLY A 470 -2.92 -28.67 19.13
CA GLY A 470 -2.24 -27.41 18.85
C GLY A 470 -0.73 -27.53 19.09
N ILE A 471 -0.01 -28.24 18.21
CA ILE A 471 1.46 -28.40 18.23
C ILE A 471 2.14 -27.20 17.56
N ARG A 472 3.21 -26.68 18.17
CA ARG A 472 4.31 -26.02 17.45
C ARG A 472 5.65 -26.39 18.11
N ALA A 473 6.40 -27.28 17.47
CA ALA A 473 7.77 -27.62 17.83
C ALA A 473 8.76 -26.80 16.98
N VAL A 474 9.77 -26.25 17.64
CA VAL A 474 11.00 -25.70 17.06
C VAL A 474 12.10 -26.69 17.40
N LEU A 475 12.89 -27.10 16.40
CA LEU A 475 14.12 -27.86 16.62
C LEU A 475 15.21 -27.34 15.68
N GLU A 476 16.34 -27.05 16.31
CA GLU A 476 17.64 -26.67 15.77
C GLU A 476 18.33 -27.86 15.08
N ALA A 477 19.24 -27.56 14.14
CA ALA A 477 20.51 -28.28 14.01
C ALA A 477 21.51 -27.45 13.17
N SER A 478 22.78 -27.61 13.53
CA SER A 478 23.94 -26.75 13.31
C SER A 478 24.99 -27.34 12.34
N VAL A 479 26.02 -26.52 12.07
CA VAL A 479 27.45 -26.87 11.80
C VAL A 479 27.96 -26.70 10.34
N THR A 480 28.97 -25.83 10.20
CA THR A 480 29.94 -25.61 9.10
C THR A 480 31.20 -26.49 9.30
N PRO A 481 32.16 -26.67 8.35
CA PRO A 481 33.23 -25.67 8.14
C PRO A 481 33.98 -25.64 6.76
N THR A 482 34.60 -24.48 6.46
CA THR A 482 35.92 -24.12 5.80
C THR A 482 36.64 -25.09 4.84
N ASP A 483 37.53 -24.76 3.90
CA ASP A 483 38.16 -23.58 3.24
C ASP A 483 39.12 -24.17 2.16
N THR A 484 39.54 -23.41 1.14
CA THR A 484 40.97 -23.22 0.66
C THR A 484 41.14 -22.86 -0.84
N ASP A 485 41.85 -21.73 -1.04
CA ASP A 485 42.93 -21.35 -1.97
C ASP A 485 42.85 -21.31 -3.53
N ALA A 486 42.96 -20.06 -4.03
CA ALA A 486 44.08 -19.41 -4.75
C ALA A 486 44.77 -20.02 -6.01
N THR A 487 44.85 -19.21 -7.10
CA THR A 487 45.98 -18.90 -8.05
C THR A 487 45.42 -18.00 -9.18
N VAL A 488 45.81 -16.76 -9.50
CA VAL A 488 47.06 -16.11 -10.02
C VAL A 488 47.48 -16.51 -11.46
N ALA A 489 47.35 -15.56 -12.41
CA ALA A 489 48.24 -15.24 -13.57
C ALA A 489 47.61 -14.02 -14.33
N THR A 490 48.13 -12.78 -14.43
CA THR A 490 49.30 -12.22 -15.17
C THR A 490 49.49 -12.81 -16.57
N GLY A 491 49.57 -12.11 -17.70
CA GLY A 491 49.57 -10.69 -18.04
C GLY A 491 49.87 -10.52 -19.55
N ASP A 492 49.95 -9.27 -19.99
CA ASP A 492 50.77 -8.71 -21.08
C ASP A 492 50.13 -8.15 -22.35
N MET A 493 50.72 -7.02 -22.75
CA MET A 493 50.37 -6.04 -23.77
C MET A 493 50.90 -6.43 -25.17
N SER A 494 50.33 -5.83 -26.23
CA SER A 494 51.08 -5.06 -27.27
C SER A 494 50.21 -4.57 -28.44
N GLN A 495 50.18 -3.24 -28.59
CA GLN A 495 50.44 -2.41 -29.79
C GLN A 495 49.96 -2.80 -31.21
N GLY A 496 49.40 -1.79 -31.90
CA GLY A 496 49.77 -1.52 -33.30
C GLY A 496 48.71 -0.91 -34.22
N GLY A 497 48.83 0.41 -34.49
CA GLY A 497 48.73 0.93 -35.87
C GLY A 497 47.41 1.55 -36.36
N SER A 498 47.39 2.89 -36.45
CA SER A 498 46.62 3.66 -37.45
C SER A 498 47.06 3.27 -38.90
N PRO A 499 46.31 3.63 -39.97
CA PRO A 499 46.32 5.02 -40.47
C PRO A 499 45.00 5.53 -41.10
N ILE A 500 44.95 6.87 -41.15
CA ILE A 500 44.04 7.75 -41.92
C ILE A 500 44.39 7.66 -43.43
N PRO A 501 43.45 8.01 -44.34
CA PRO A 501 43.63 9.19 -45.20
C PRO A 501 42.31 10.02 -45.28
N ASP A 502 42.25 11.32 -44.96
CA ASP A 502 42.69 12.51 -45.72
C ASP A 502 42.43 12.36 -47.24
N GLU A 503 41.79 13.27 -47.98
CA GLU A 503 41.84 14.73 -47.90
C GLU A 503 40.90 15.35 -48.97
N HIS A 504 40.75 16.69 -48.92
CA HIS A 504 40.38 17.64 -50.01
C HIS A 504 39.04 18.39 -49.92
N GLN A 505 39.14 19.49 -49.17
CA GLN A 505 38.79 20.87 -49.56
C GLN A 505 38.30 21.11 -51.01
N LYS A 506 37.23 21.92 -51.11
CA LYS A 506 37.24 23.11 -51.97
C LYS A 506 36.27 24.18 -51.48
N GLN A 507 36.84 25.36 -51.22
CA GLN A 507 36.16 26.65 -51.11
C GLN A 507 35.56 27.03 -52.48
N SER A 508 34.40 27.69 -52.46
CA SER A 508 34.16 28.88 -53.29
C SER A 508 32.98 29.70 -52.74
N SER A 509 33.22 31.00 -52.70
CA SER A 509 32.32 32.11 -52.40
C SER A 509 31.30 32.36 -53.51
N ASP A 510 30.22 33.07 -53.17
CA ASP A 510 29.69 34.27 -53.83
C ASP A 510 28.17 34.41 -53.55
N THR A 511 27.79 35.34 -52.67
CA THR A 511 27.25 36.70 -52.92
C THR A 511 25.78 36.77 -53.35
N ASP A 512 25.00 37.31 -52.40
CA ASP A 512 24.13 38.49 -52.57
C ASP A 512 22.63 38.33 -52.91
N LEU A 513 21.91 39.32 -52.35
CA LEU A 513 20.52 39.76 -52.55
C LEU A 513 19.45 39.14 -51.65
N GLY A 514 19.06 39.93 -50.65
CA GLY A 514 17.97 39.64 -49.73
C GLY A 514 16.60 40.07 -50.22
N GLN A 515 15.59 39.87 -49.37
CA GLN A 515 14.68 40.91 -48.90
C GLN A 515 13.69 40.35 -47.87
N GLU A 516 13.31 41.25 -46.98
CA GLU A 516 12.47 41.14 -45.79
C GLU A 516 11.06 40.58 -46.03
N ALA A 517 10.47 39.98 -44.98
CA ALA A 517 9.43 40.63 -44.14
C ALA A 517 8.47 39.59 -43.54
N GLY A 518 8.18 39.72 -42.24
CA GLY A 518 7.05 39.04 -41.60
C GLY A 518 7.18 38.76 -40.10
N GLN A 519 7.07 39.81 -39.29
CA GLN A 519 6.82 39.76 -37.84
C GLN A 519 5.60 38.88 -37.48
N MET A 520 5.71 38.13 -36.37
CA MET A 520 4.59 37.79 -35.46
C MET A 520 5.19 37.68 -34.05
N GLU A 521 5.18 38.78 -33.30
CA GLU A 521 4.18 39.15 -32.28
C GLU A 521 4.30 38.34 -30.98
N ALA A 522 4.69 39.08 -29.94
CA ALA A 522 4.76 38.67 -28.55
C ALA A 522 3.41 38.98 -27.89
N ASP A 523 2.83 38.01 -27.18
CA ASP A 523 1.67 38.27 -26.34
C ASP A 523 2.07 38.33 -24.86
N ALA A 524 1.77 39.50 -24.31
CA ALA A 524 1.98 39.93 -22.94
C ALA A 524 0.96 39.30 -21.99
N GLU A 525 1.43 39.03 -20.76
CA GLU A 525 0.61 38.82 -19.59
C GLU A 525 -0.25 40.06 -19.32
N VAL A 526 -1.55 39.89 -19.16
CA VAL A 526 -2.47 40.95 -18.71
C VAL A 526 -2.83 40.66 -17.27
N ASP A 527 -2.26 41.45 -16.36
CA ASP A 527 -2.65 41.54 -14.96
C ASP A 527 -3.76 42.59 -14.77
N ALA A 528 -4.47 42.44 -13.66
CA ALA A 528 -5.73 43.07 -13.31
C ALA A 528 -5.72 44.62 -13.24
N GLY A 529 -6.79 45.23 -13.74
CA GLY A 529 -7.13 46.64 -13.50
C GLY A 529 -8.40 46.76 -12.65
N MET A 530 -8.23 47.28 -11.43
CA MET A 530 -9.30 47.87 -10.62
C MET A 530 -9.97 49.02 -11.38
N ILE A 531 -11.30 49.08 -11.41
CA ILE A 531 -12.05 50.32 -11.64
C ILE A 531 -13.21 50.39 -10.65
N ASP A 532 -13.06 51.33 -9.72
CA ASP A 532 -14.09 51.97 -8.91
C ASP A 532 -14.81 53.04 -9.76
N GLY A 533 -16.08 53.32 -9.46
CA GLY A 533 -16.85 54.42 -10.07
C GLY A 533 -18.33 54.08 -10.27
N GLY A 534 -19.16 54.42 -9.27
CA GLY A 534 -20.60 54.16 -9.24
C GLY A 534 -21.51 55.23 -9.83
N MET A 535 -22.78 55.14 -9.39
CA MET A 535 -23.96 56.03 -9.59
C MET A 535 -24.61 55.93 -10.98
N ASP A 536 -25.92 55.82 -11.18
CA ASP A 536 -27.14 55.86 -10.37
C ASP A 536 -28.26 55.15 -11.17
N THR A 537 -29.24 54.52 -10.53
CA THR A 537 -30.67 54.62 -10.91
C THR A 537 -31.56 54.11 -9.78
N GLU A 538 -32.38 55.02 -9.29
CA GLU A 538 -33.56 54.84 -8.44
C GLU A 538 -34.48 53.72 -8.94
N VAL A 539 -35.09 52.94 -8.04
CA VAL A 539 -36.54 52.72 -7.99
C VAL A 539 -36.94 52.34 -6.55
N ASP A 540 -37.90 53.11 -6.04
CA ASP A 540 -38.76 52.93 -4.87
C ASP A 540 -38.94 51.52 -4.33
N LEU A 541 -38.91 51.38 -3.00
CA LEU A 541 -39.86 50.56 -2.25
C LEU A 541 -39.82 50.95 -0.76
N ASP A 542 -40.94 51.47 -0.27
CA ASP A 542 -41.32 51.56 1.14
C ASP A 542 -42.85 51.37 1.18
N PRO A 543 -43.49 51.00 2.31
CA PRO A 543 -42.93 50.44 3.54
C PRO A 543 -43.82 49.34 4.19
N VAL A 544 -43.32 48.80 5.31
CA VAL A 544 -44.04 48.15 6.44
C VAL A 544 -44.78 46.83 6.19
N GLY A 545 -44.36 45.80 6.95
CA GLY A 545 -45.10 44.57 7.20
C GLY A 545 -44.24 43.49 7.84
#